data_AF-A0A7X8UMF4-F1
#
_entry.id   AF-A0A7X8UMF4-F1
#
_cell.length_a   1.000
_cell.length_b   1.000
_cell.length_c   1.000
_cell.angle_alpha   90.00
_cell.angle_beta   90.00
_cell.angle_gamma   90.00
#
_symmetry.space_group_name_H-M   'P 1'
#
loop_
_entity.id
_entity.type
_entity.pdbx_description
1 polymer ?
#
loop_
_entity_poly.entity_id
_entity_poly.type
_entity_poly.pdbx_seq_one_letter_code
_entity_poly.pdbx_strand_id
1 'polypeptide(L)'
;MTATIERTEVIDWLMEGDPTIRWQMMRDILGKPASQWKREQAKVATEGWGRQLLDCRDPAGTWGGGLYTPKWTSANYTLLLLRDMGLPRSHPAGRESARLLLGRMTGETFRTQIATLDLCIVGMYLSLNAYFGVRDDRVEMLAEQVVQSQMPDGGWNCAGQRHVVNHSSLHTTINVLDGLADYVEYGGKKAAALVAEPIRRAHEFILEHRLFKSDKTGEVIKSAFTEFSFPPRWHWDVLRGLDHLRRMDVRDERLQDAINLLLSKRSPDGRWKLENHHKGKEFFKLERPGQPSRWNTLRALRVLIYFKT
;
A
#
# COMPACT_ATOMS: atom_id res chain seq x y z
N MET A 1 0.86 -32.37 13.52
CA MET A 1 2.13 -31.98 14.16
C MET A 1 3.01 -31.18 13.20
N THR A 2 3.22 -31.65 11.97
CA THR A 2 3.99 -30.96 10.90
C THR A 2 3.50 -29.54 10.59
N ALA A 3 2.20 -29.35 10.31
CA ALA A 3 1.63 -28.02 10.03
C ALA A 3 1.75 -27.01 11.20
N THR A 4 1.81 -27.50 12.43
CA THR A 4 2.02 -26.65 13.63
C THR A 4 3.49 -26.27 13.78
N ILE A 5 4.41 -27.18 13.47
CA ILE A 5 5.87 -26.94 13.50
C ILE A 5 6.27 -25.98 12.38
N GLU A 6 5.79 -26.19 11.15
CA GLU A 6 6.00 -25.28 10.01
C GLU A 6 5.51 -23.86 10.33
N ARG A 7 4.34 -23.74 10.99
CA ARG A 7 3.82 -22.44 11.42
C ARG A 7 4.73 -21.75 12.43
N THR A 8 5.34 -22.50 13.36
CA THR A 8 6.28 -21.96 14.35
C THR A 8 7.57 -21.49 13.69
N GLU A 9 8.16 -22.28 12.78
CA GLU A 9 9.40 -21.91 12.08
C GLU A 9 9.25 -20.65 11.20
N VAL A 10 8.10 -20.50 10.53
CA VAL A 10 7.81 -19.28 9.75
C VAL A 10 7.67 -18.07 10.67
N ILE A 11 7.01 -18.22 11.82
CA ILE A 11 6.86 -17.14 12.79
C ILE A 11 8.23 -16.71 13.33
N ASP A 12 9.07 -17.65 13.74
CA ASP A 12 10.40 -17.36 14.28
C ASP A 12 11.27 -16.66 13.24
N TRP A 13 11.28 -17.14 11.99
CA TRP A 13 12.00 -16.53 10.89
C TRP A 13 11.56 -15.07 10.58
N LEU A 14 10.26 -14.78 10.70
CA LEU A 14 9.73 -13.42 10.56
C LEU A 14 10.11 -12.55 11.77
N MET A 15 10.10 -13.12 12.98
CA MET A 15 10.48 -12.44 14.22
C MET A 15 11.99 -12.20 14.36
N GLU A 16 12.83 -12.91 13.62
CA GLU A 16 14.26 -12.61 13.45
C GLU A 16 14.53 -11.47 12.44
N GLY A 17 13.51 -11.07 11.67
CA GLY A 17 13.63 -10.10 10.59
C GLY A 17 13.82 -8.64 11.04
N ASP A 18 13.78 -7.72 10.08
CA ASP A 18 13.84 -6.28 10.30
C ASP A 18 12.72 -5.78 11.24
N PRO A 19 12.93 -4.74 12.08
CA PRO A 19 11.87 -4.12 12.87
C PRO A 19 10.57 -3.89 12.08
N THR A 20 10.66 -3.51 10.80
CA THR A 20 9.49 -3.28 9.94
C THR A 20 8.61 -4.51 9.78
N ILE A 21 9.16 -5.71 9.91
CA ILE A 21 8.41 -6.98 9.88
C ILE A 21 7.94 -7.35 11.29
N ARG A 22 8.82 -7.24 12.29
CA ARG A 22 8.56 -7.74 13.66
C ARG A 22 7.38 -7.06 14.33
N TRP A 23 7.30 -5.72 14.28
CA TRP A 23 6.20 -5.01 14.94
C TRP A 23 4.84 -5.37 14.31
N GLN A 24 4.83 -5.62 13.00
CA GLN A 24 3.66 -6.02 12.24
C GLN A 24 3.23 -7.45 12.56
N MET A 25 4.17 -8.38 12.68
CA MET A 25 3.91 -9.74 13.18
C MET A 25 3.30 -9.70 14.58
N MET A 26 3.88 -8.90 15.47
CA MET A 26 3.39 -8.73 16.84
C MET A 26 1.96 -8.21 16.88
N ARG A 27 1.63 -7.18 16.08
CA ARG A 27 0.29 -6.59 16.03
C ARG A 27 -0.74 -7.51 15.37
N ASP A 28 -0.44 -8.03 14.19
CA ASP A 28 -1.46 -8.58 13.29
C ASP A 28 -1.61 -10.11 13.40
N ILE A 29 -0.58 -10.81 13.87
CA ILE A 29 -0.56 -12.28 13.90
C ILE A 29 -0.47 -12.80 15.33
N LEU A 30 0.41 -12.21 16.16
CA LEU A 30 0.62 -12.66 17.54
C LEU A 30 -0.30 -11.99 18.56
N GLY A 31 -1.12 -11.01 18.15
CA GLY A 31 -2.06 -10.33 19.04
C GLY A 31 -1.40 -9.66 20.25
N LYS A 32 -0.16 -9.20 20.13
CA LYS A 32 0.56 -8.59 21.25
C LYS A 32 -0.10 -7.25 21.64
N PRO A 33 -0.04 -6.84 22.92
CA PRO A 33 -0.56 -5.56 23.35
C PRO A 33 0.10 -4.37 22.65
N ALA A 34 -0.64 -3.28 22.48
CA ALA A 34 -0.15 -2.05 21.86
C ALA A 34 1.13 -1.50 22.47
N SER A 35 1.29 -1.61 23.80
CA SER A 35 2.53 -1.19 24.47
C SER A 35 3.76 -1.96 23.99
N GLN A 36 3.63 -3.23 23.61
CA GLN A 36 4.74 -4.06 23.14
C GLN A 36 5.06 -3.78 21.67
N TRP A 37 4.06 -3.88 20.78
CA TRP A 37 4.34 -3.70 19.35
C TRP A 37 4.66 -2.25 18.99
N LYS A 38 4.15 -1.23 19.72
CA LYS A 38 4.55 0.17 19.49
C LYS A 38 6.00 0.43 19.87
N ARG A 39 6.52 -0.22 20.91
CA ARG A 39 7.96 -0.16 21.25
C ARG A 39 8.79 -0.77 20.13
N GLU A 40 8.35 -1.89 19.56
CA GLU A 40 9.03 -2.51 18.43
C GLU A 40 8.93 -1.66 17.16
N GLN A 41 7.76 -1.05 16.88
CA GLN A 41 7.54 -0.14 15.77
C GLN A 41 8.45 1.10 15.86
N ALA A 42 8.69 1.63 17.07
CA ALA A 42 9.56 2.79 17.26
C ALA A 42 11.00 2.54 16.76
N LYS A 43 11.46 1.29 16.76
CA LYS A 43 12.77 0.92 16.22
C LYS A 43 12.89 1.11 14.71
N VAL A 44 11.78 1.16 13.96
CA VAL A 44 11.80 1.44 12.52
C VAL A 44 12.53 2.75 12.20
N ALA A 45 12.48 3.75 13.09
CA ALA A 45 13.17 5.02 12.90
C ALA A 45 14.68 4.97 13.17
N THR A 46 15.16 3.94 13.89
CA THR A 46 16.52 3.90 14.47
C THR A 46 17.33 2.67 14.08
N GLU A 47 16.67 1.62 13.57
CA GLU A 47 17.25 0.35 13.18
C GLU A 47 16.79 -0.05 11.77
N GLY A 48 17.59 -0.90 11.11
CA GLY A 48 17.17 -1.60 9.90
C GLY A 48 16.88 -0.71 8.70
N TRP A 49 15.98 -1.17 7.83
CA TRP A 49 15.66 -0.51 6.56
C TRP A 49 15.02 0.87 6.74
N GLY A 50 14.17 1.04 7.76
CA GLY A 50 13.54 2.33 8.03
C GLY A 50 14.57 3.41 8.38
N ARG A 51 15.56 3.06 9.22
CA ARG A 51 16.69 3.94 9.52
C ARG A 51 17.54 4.26 8.29
N GLN A 52 17.90 3.24 7.49
CA GLN A 52 18.70 3.44 6.28
C GLN A 52 18.04 4.38 5.27
N LEU A 53 16.70 4.30 5.12
CA LEU A 53 15.96 5.26 4.30
C LEU A 53 15.99 6.67 4.90
N LEU A 54 15.82 6.82 6.22
CA LEU A 54 15.91 8.13 6.88
C LEU A 54 17.30 8.76 6.73
N ASP A 55 18.37 7.96 6.75
CA ASP A 55 19.74 8.44 6.54
C ASP A 55 19.99 8.94 5.10
N CYS A 56 19.16 8.52 4.14
CA CYS A 56 19.20 9.00 2.75
C CYS A 56 18.40 10.29 2.53
N ARG A 57 17.85 10.90 3.59
CA ARG A 57 17.02 12.11 3.47
C ARG A 57 17.88 13.33 3.14
N ASP A 58 17.47 14.06 2.11
CA ASP A 58 18.14 15.29 1.69
C ASP A 58 17.90 16.43 2.73
N PRO A 59 18.80 17.42 2.86
CA PRO A 59 18.59 18.58 3.74
C PRO A 59 17.31 19.37 3.44
N ALA A 60 16.83 19.34 2.19
CA ALA A 60 15.57 19.95 1.77
C ALA A 60 14.32 19.19 2.26
N GLY A 61 14.52 18.10 3.02
CA GLY A 61 13.45 17.26 3.53
C GLY A 61 12.85 16.29 2.51
N THR A 62 13.54 16.07 1.40
CA THR A 62 13.16 15.16 0.31
C THR A 62 14.05 13.91 0.28
N TRP A 63 13.91 13.09 -0.76
CA TRP A 63 14.81 12.00 -1.07
C TRP A 63 15.15 12.00 -2.56
N GLY A 64 16.38 11.61 -2.87
CA GLY A 64 16.80 11.36 -4.24
C GLY A 64 16.71 12.57 -5.16
N GLY A 65 16.70 13.79 -4.59
CA GLY A 65 16.69 15.05 -5.34
C GLY A 65 15.36 15.43 -6.01
N GLY A 66 14.24 14.79 -5.66
CA GLY A 66 12.95 15.19 -6.22
C GLY A 66 11.72 14.60 -5.53
N LEU A 67 10.56 15.16 -5.83
CA LEU A 67 9.31 14.79 -5.15
C LEU A 67 8.69 13.49 -5.67
N TYR A 68 8.57 13.34 -6.99
CA TYR A 68 8.00 12.13 -7.62
C TYR A 68 9.00 11.39 -8.51
N THR A 69 9.88 12.14 -9.18
CA THR A 69 10.99 11.65 -10.01
C THR A 69 12.30 12.04 -9.35
N PRO A 70 13.36 11.19 -9.39
CA PRO A 70 13.43 9.89 -10.04
C PRO A 70 12.66 8.78 -9.30
N LYS A 71 12.02 7.90 -10.06
CA LYS A 71 11.52 6.62 -9.52
C LYS A 71 12.72 5.69 -9.29
N TRP A 72 12.88 5.02 -8.14
CA TRP A 72 11.99 4.91 -6.97
C TRP A 72 12.50 5.63 -5.72
N THR A 73 13.51 6.49 -5.88
CA THR A 73 14.20 7.14 -4.77
C THR A 73 13.63 8.51 -4.40
N SER A 74 12.63 9.01 -5.12
CA SER A 74 12.00 10.29 -4.84
C SER A 74 11.30 10.32 -3.47
N ALA A 75 10.99 11.53 -2.98
CA ALA A 75 10.33 11.71 -1.70
C ALA A 75 9.01 10.94 -1.60
N ASN A 76 8.18 10.94 -2.65
CA ASN A 76 6.90 10.22 -2.68
C ASN A 76 7.08 8.71 -2.47
N TYR A 77 7.96 8.06 -3.24
CA TYR A 77 8.13 6.60 -3.14
C TYR A 77 8.87 6.18 -1.87
N THR A 78 9.80 6.99 -1.39
CA THR A 78 10.50 6.73 -0.13
C THR A 78 9.55 6.88 1.05
N LEU A 79 8.70 7.91 1.04
CA LEU A 79 7.73 8.14 2.11
C LEU A 79 6.61 7.10 2.12
N LEU A 80 6.17 6.61 0.95
CA LEU A 80 5.25 5.46 0.86
C LEU A 80 5.86 4.21 1.49
N LEU A 81 7.14 3.95 1.22
CA LEU A 81 7.83 2.82 1.80
C LEU A 81 7.99 2.96 3.33
N LEU A 82 8.34 4.16 3.82
CA LEU A 82 8.40 4.43 5.26
C LEU A 82 7.02 4.29 5.94
N ARG A 83 5.94 4.70 5.27
CA ARG A 83 4.56 4.44 5.72
C ARG A 83 4.29 2.95 5.84
N ASP A 84 4.58 2.17 4.79
CA ASP A 84 4.36 0.72 4.76
C ASP A 84 5.16 0.01 5.86
N MET A 85 6.41 0.43 6.04
CA MET A 85 7.32 -0.01 7.10
C MET A 85 6.84 0.32 8.51
N GLY A 86 5.90 1.26 8.65
CA GLY A 86 5.35 1.67 9.93
C GLY A 86 6.16 2.72 10.67
N LEU A 87 6.88 3.61 9.97
CA LEU A 87 7.51 4.77 10.60
C LEU A 87 6.46 5.49 11.47
N PRO A 88 6.72 5.74 12.77
CA PRO A 88 5.70 6.34 13.64
C PRO A 88 5.11 7.60 13.02
N ARG A 89 3.77 7.69 12.95
CA ARG A 89 3.05 8.82 12.35
C ARG A 89 3.52 10.20 12.85
N SER A 90 3.89 10.28 14.12
CA SER A 90 4.35 11.52 14.75
C SER A 90 5.79 11.89 14.39
N HIS A 91 6.53 11.03 13.66
CA HIS A 91 7.94 11.22 13.37
C HIS A 91 8.16 12.50 12.54
N PRO A 92 8.98 13.46 13.01
CA PRO A 92 9.11 14.78 12.38
C PRO A 92 9.44 14.74 10.89
N ALA A 93 10.42 13.91 10.50
CA ALA A 93 10.81 13.77 9.09
C ALA A 93 9.65 13.30 8.20
N GLY A 94 8.77 12.42 8.70
CA GLY A 94 7.63 11.95 7.92
C GLY A 94 6.59 13.06 7.73
N ARG A 95 6.27 13.78 8.81
CA ARG A 95 5.29 14.89 8.80
C ARG A 95 5.73 16.06 7.94
N GLU A 96 6.99 16.46 8.07
CA GLU A 96 7.58 17.54 7.28
C GLU A 96 7.54 17.18 5.79
N SER A 97 7.99 15.99 5.43
CA SER A 97 8.05 15.56 4.04
C SER A 97 6.67 15.38 3.40
N ALA A 98 5.69 14.86 4.16
CA ALA A 98 4.30 14.77 3.68
C ALA A 98 3.74 16.17 3.36
N ARG A 99 3.98 17.15 4.24
CA ARG A 99 3.58 18.55 4.02
C ARG A 99 4.27 19.16 2.79
N LEU A 100 5.55 18.85 2.55
CA LEU A 100 6.28 19.31 1.37
C LEU A 100 5.65 18.82 0.06
N LEU A 101 5.08 17.61 0.03
CA LEU A 101 4.37 17.10 -1.14
C LEU A 101 3.14 17.94 -1.50
N LEU A 102 2.44 18.50 -0.50
CA LEU A 102 1.37 19.48 -0.73
C LEU A 102 1.94 20.84 -1.13
N GLY A 103 3.07 21.25 -0.53
CA GLY A 103 3.66 22.58 -0.66
C GLY A 103 4.07 23.01 -2.08
N ARG A 104 4.14 22.10 -3.06
CA ARG A 104 4.40 22.47 -4.46
C ARG A 104 3.13 22.90 -5.22
N MET A 105 1.97 22.61 -4.67
CA MET A 105 0.68 23.02 -5.21
C MET A 105 0.08 24.01 -4.21
N THR A 106 -0.04 25.27 -4.60
CA THR A 106 -0.28 26.38 -3.66
C THR A 106 -1.33 27.36 -4.15
N GLY A 107 -1.94 28.03 -3.18
CA GLY A 107 -2.88 29.11 -3.40
C GLY A 107 -4.20 28.66 -4.02
N GLU A 108 -4.91 29.61 -4.61
CA GLU A 108 -6.24 29.42 -5.21
C GLU A 108 -6.24 28.40 -6.35
N THR A 109 -5.07 28.12 -6.94
CA THR A 109 -4.92 27.17 -8.06
C THR A 109 -4.84 25.71 -7.64
N PHE A 110 -4.77 25.39 -6.33
CA PHE A 110 -4.61 24.01 -5.85
C PHE A 110 -5.66 23.05 -6.44
N ARG A 111 -6.93 23.48 -6.49
CA ARG A 111 -8.04 22.67 -7.06
C ARG A 111 -7.79 22.35 -8.54
N THR A 112 -7.40 23.33 -9.33
CA THR A 112 -7.11 23.14 -10.75
C THR A 112 -5.88 22.25 -10.96
N GLN A 113 -4.87 22.38 -10.09
CA GLN A 113 -3.65 21.56 -10.15
C GLN A 113 -3.92 20.09 -9.81
N ILE A 114 -4.70 19.78 -8.76
CA ILE A 114 -5.06 18.38 -8.45
C ILE A 114 -5.97 17.75 -9.51
N ALA A 115 -6.83 18.54 -10.15
CA ALA A 115 -7.76 18.05 -11.16
C ALA A 115 -7.07 17.52 -12.44
N THR A 116 -5.87 18.02 -12.73
CA THR A 116 -5.06 17.62 -13.90
C THR A 116 -3.94 16.64 -13.53
N LEU A 117 -3.79 16.32 -12.24
CA LEU A 117 -2.74 15.43 -11.75
C LEU A 117 -3.10 13.95 -12.00
N ASP A 118 -2.08 13.11 -12.16
CA ASP A 118 -2.25 11.66 -12.21
C ASP A 118 -2.91 11.18 -10.91
N LEU A 119 -4.09 10.55 -11.02
CA LEU A 119 -4.88 10.10 -9.88
C LEU A 119 -4.16 9.12 -8.96
N CYS A 120 -3.16 8.37 -9.45
CA CYS A 120 -2.31 7.56 -8.58
C CYS A 120 -1.54 8.45 -7.61
N ILE A 121 -1.02 9.59 -8.07
CA ILE A 121 -0.29 10.56 -7.24
C ILE A 121 -1.24 11.23 -6.25
N VAL A 122 -2.46 11.59 -6.68
CA VAL A 122 -3.48 12.16 -5.78
C VAL A 122 -3.79 11.19 -4.64
N GLY A 123 -4.02 9.91 -4.94
CA GLY A 123 -4.24 8.86 -3.93
C GLY A 123 -3.04 8.65 -2.99
N MET A 124 -1.81 8.67 -3.53
CA MET A 124 -0.58 8.59 -2.73
C MET A 124 -0.44 9.79 -1.79
N TYR A 125 -0.70 11.01 -2.26
CA TYR A 125 -0.62 12.21 -1.45
C TYR A 125 -1.67 12.21 -0.34
N LEU A 126 -2.89 11.77 -0.65
CA LEU A 126 -3.95 11.61 0.36
C LEU A 126 -3.50 10.64 1.46
N SER A 127 -2.99 9.47 1.07
CA SER A 127 -2.46 8.49 2.02
C SER A 127 -1.38 9.07 2.91
N LEU A 128 -0.34 9.66 2.31
CA LEU A 128 0.83 10.14 3.04
C LEU A 128 0.45 11.26 4.02
N ASN A 129 -0.40 12.19 3.61
CA ASN A 129 -0.81 13.30 4.47
C ASN A 129 -1.77 12.87 5.58
N ALA A 130 -2.70 11.94 5.29
CA ALA A 130 -3.56 11.35 6.31
C ALA A 130 -2.75 10.53 7.32
N TYR A 131 -1.88 9.64 6.84
CA TYR A 131 -1.03 8.79 7.67
C TYR A 131 -0.12 9.59 8.58
N PHE A 132 0.59 10.62 8.07
CA PHE A 132 1.49 11.45 8.88
C PHE A 132 0.77 12.58 9.66
N GLY A 133 -0.56 12.59 9.68
CA GLY A 133 -1.37 13.53 10.47
C GLY A 133 -1.08 14.99 10.13
N VAL A 134 -0.98 15.30 8.83
CA VAL A 134 -0.90 16.67 8.33
C VAL A 134 -2.29 17.30 8.46
N ARG A 135 -2.38 18.41 9.21
CA ARG A 135 -3.62 19.18 9.39
C ARG A 135 -3.60 20.34 8.41
N ASP A 136 -4.24 20.16 7.27
CA ASP A 136 -4.27 21.10 6.16
C ASP A 136 -5.53 20.84 5.32
N ASP A 137 -6.29 21.88 4.98
CA ASP A 137 -7.55 21.75 4.23
C ASP A 137 -7.35 21.10 2.85
N ARG A 138 -6.13 21.17 2.31
CA ARG A 138 -5.77 20.51 1.05
C ARG A 138 -5.89 18.99 1.11
N VAL A 139 -5.82 18.39 2.30
CA VAL A 139 -6.05 16.94 2.46
C VAL A 139 -7.50 16.59 2.14
N GLU A 140 -8.45 17.40 2.58
CA GLU A 140 -9.87 17.26 2.24
C GLU A 140 -10.11 17.45 0.74
N MET A 141 -9.44 18.43 0.14
CA MET A 141 -9.52 18.70 -1.30
C MET A 141 -8.99 17.52 -2.15
N LEU A 142 -7.98 16.79 -1.67
CA LEU A 142 -7.51 15.55 -2.32
C LEU A 142 -8.58 14.45 -2.25
N ALA A 143 -9.25 14.29 -1.11
CA ALA A 143 -10.35 13.33 -0.95
C ALA A 143 -11.54 13.68 -1.86
N GLU A 144 -11.94 14.95 -1.90
CA GLU A 144 -12.98 15.45 -2.82
C GLU A 144 -12.61 15.18 -4.28
N GLN A 145 -11.36 15.42 -4.67
CA GLN A 145 -10.90 15.21 -6.04
C GLN A 145 -11.01 13.75 -6.46
N VAL A 146 -10.59 12.79 -5.62
CA VAL A 146 -10.71 11.37 -5.96
C VAL A 146 -12.18 10.95 -6.03
N VAL A 147 -13.05 11.43 -5.14
CA VAL A 147 -14.49 11.16 -5.18
C VAL A 147 -15.11 11.64 -6.50
N GLN A 148 -14.80 12.88 -6.90
CA GLN A 148 -15.32 13.49 -8.12
C GLN A 148 -14.79 12.82 -9.40
N SER A 149 -13.62 12.19 -9.33
CA SER A 149 -12.97 11.56 -10.48
C SER A 149 -13.31 10.08 -10.65
N GLN A 150 -14.21 9.53 -9.84
CA GLN A 150 -14.58 8.11 -9.90
C GLN A 150 -15.35 7.82 -11.20
N MET A 151 -14.93 6.76 -11.89
CA MET A 151 -15.55 6.35 -13.16
C MET A 151 -16.90 5.65 -12.93
N PRO A 152 -17.75 5.51 -13.98
CA PRO A 152 -19.04 4.83 -13.86
C PRO A 152 -18.96 3.38 -13.37
N ASP A 153 -17.89 2.66 -13.73
CA ASP A 153 -17.60 1.29 -13.27
C ASP A 153 -17.08 1.22 -11.82
N GLY A 154 -16.99 2.35 -11.11
CA GLY A 154 -16.63 2.41 -9.70
C GLY A 154 -15.14 2.49 -9.40
N GLY A 155 -14.26 2.31 -10.38
CA GLY A 155 -12.82 2.47 -10.18
C GLY A 155 -12.30 3.86 -10.57
N TRP A 156 -10.97 3.93 -10.77
CA TRP A 156 -10.28 5.11 -11.29
C TRP A 156 -9.30 4.73 -12.40
N ASN A 157 -8.96 5.69 -13.26
CA ASN A 157 -7.92 5.53 -14.26
C ASN A 157 -7.13 6.82 -14.47
N CYS A 158 -5.82 6.80 -14.20
CA CYS A 158 -4.98 7.98 -14.37
C CYS A 158 -4.56 8.26 -15.82
N ALA A 159 -4.77 7.30 -16.74
CA ALA A 159 -4.52 7.52 -18.16
C ALA A 159 -5.57 8.45 -18.79
N GLY A 160 -6.72 8.67 -18.15
CA GLY A 160 -7.76 9.62 -18.57
C GLY A 160 -7.27 11.05 -18.78
N GLN A 161 -6.18 11.44 -18.11
CA GLN A 161 -5.53 12.75 -18.28
C GLN A 161 -4.75 12.88 -19.59
N ARG A 162 -4.47 11.77 -20.28
CA ARG A 162 -3.66 11.71 -21.50
C ARG A 162 -4.42 11.13 -22.70
N HIS A 163 -5.36 10.24 -22.44
CA HIS A 163 -6.10 9.49 -23.46
C HIS A 163 -7.55 9.30 -23.02
N VAL A 164 -8.46 9.10 -23.98
CA VAL A 164 -9.83 8.67 -23.68
C VAL A 164 -9.78 7.26 -23.08
N VAL A 165 -10.38 7.08 -21.91
CA VAL A 165 -10.47 5.81 -21.20
C VAL A 165 -11.92 5.52 -20.82
N ASN A 166 -12.38 4.32 -21.13
CA ASN A 166 -13.77 3.89 -20.85
C ASN A 166 -13.84 2.84 -19.73
N HIS A 167 -12.71 2.53 -19.11
CA HIS A 167 -12.60 1.49 -18.09
C HIS A 167 -11.55 1.88 -17.06
N SER A 168 -11.82 1.54 -15.81
CA SER A 168 -10.94 1.74 -14.68
C SER A 168 -9.71 0.85 -14.73
N SER A 169 -8.67 1.24 -13.99
CA SER A 169 -7.40 0.54 -13.91
C SER A 169 -7.20 0.03 -12.49
N LEU A 170 -6.99 -1.28 -12.31
CA LEU A 170 -6.63 -1.85 -11.00
C LEU A 170 -5.40 -1.17 -10.36
N HIS A 171 -4.45 -0.70 -11.18
CA HIS A 171 -3.32 0.09 -10.72
C HIS A 171 -3.75 1.42 -10.10
N THR A 172 -4.57 2.21 -10.80
CA THR A 172 -4.99 3.51 -10.26
C THR A 172 -5.93 3.33 -9.09
N THR A 173 -6.89 2.40 -9.20
CA THR A 173 -7.88 2.13 -8.15
C THR A 173 -7.23 1.77 -6.82
N ILE A 174 -6.21 0.91 -6.78
CA ILE A 174 -5.58 0.54 -5.51
C ILE A 174 -4.80 1.69 -4.86
N ASN A 175 -4.14 2.55 -5.64
CA ASN A 175 -3.43 3.69 -5.08
C ASN A 175 -4.40 4.73 -4.49
N VAL A 176 -5.58 4.91 -5.11
CA VAL A 176 -6.65 5.75 -4.56
C VAL A 176 -7.25 5.10 -3.31
N LEU A 177 -7.57 3.81 -3.36
CA LEU A 177 -8.12 3.06 -2.23
C LEU A 177 -7.18 3.05 -1.00
N ASP A 178 -5.87 2.93 -1.18
CA ASP A 178 -4.91 3.05 -0.08
C ASP A 178 -4.95 4.45 0.57
N GLY A 179 -5.10 5.49 -0.24
CA GLY A 179 -5.33 6.87 0.23
C GLY A 179 -6.62 7.02 1.02
N LEU A 180 -7.73 6.49 0.49
CA LEU A 180 -9.02 6.52 1.14
C LEU A 180 -9.02 5.72 2.45
N ALA A 181 -8.35 4.56 2.50
CA ALA A 181 -8.22 3.76 3.70
C ALA A 181 -7.52 4.52 4.85
N ASP A 182 -6.38 5.16 4.57
CA ASP A 182 -5.69 6.00 5.56
C ASP A 182 -6.53 7.22 5.96
N TYR A 183 -7.23 7.84 5.01
CA TYR A 183 -8.09 8.99 5.27
C TYR A 183 -9.29 8.62 6.18
N VAL A 184 -9.89 7.45 6.00
CA VAL A 184 -10.93 6.92 6.91
C VAL A 184 -10.33 6.62 8.30
N GLU A 185 -9.20 5.91 8.34
CA GLU A 185 -8.58 5.47 9.59
C GLU A 185 -8.16 6.65 10.49
N TYR A 186 -7.75 7.78 9.88
CA TYR A 186 -7.20 8.92 10.62
C TYR A 186 -8.04 10.20 10.57
N GLY A 187 -9.04 10.29 9.68
CA GLY A 187 -9.91 11.46 9.49
C GLY A 187 -11.23 11.44 10.28
N GLY A 188 -11.57 10.32 10.92
CA GLY A 188 -12.76 10.19 11.77
C GLY A 188 -14.07 10.06 10.99
N LYS A 189 -15.21 10.28 11.67
CA LYS A 189 -16.55 9.95 11.14
C LYS A 189 -16.95 10.73 9.88
N LYS A 190 -16.58 12.02 9.79
CA LYS A 190 -16.90 12.86 8.61
C LYS A 190 -16.16 12.36 7.37
N ALA A 191 -14.86 12.08 7.53
CA ALA A 191 -14.03 11.48 6.48
C ALA A 191 -14.63 10.14 6.02
N ALA A 192 -14.98 9.26 6.97
CA ALA A 192 -15.61 7.98 6.67
C ALA A 192 -16.91 8.11 5.86
N ALA A 193 -17.80 9.04 6.25
CA ALA A 193 -19.06 9.25 5.55
C ALA A 193 -18.87 9.76 4.12
N LEU A 194 -17.89 10.66 3.88
CA LEU A 194 -17.62 11.23 2.56
C LEU A 194 -17.24 10.17 1.53
N VAL A 195 -16.49 9.16 1.94
CA VAL A 195 -15.83 8.22 1.02
C VAL A 195 -16.36 6.79 1.08
N ALA A 196 -17.33 6.50 1.96
CA ALA A 196 -17.89 5.16 2.13
C ALA A 196 -18.42 4.56 0.82
N GLU A 197 -19.26 5.32 0.09
CA GLU A 197 -19.84 4.84 -1.17
C GLU A 197 -18.78 4.71 -2.29
N PRO A 198 -17.88 5.69 -2.51
CA PRO A 198 -16.77 5.52 -3.43
C PRO A 198 -15.89 4.30 -3.13
N ILE A 199 -15.55 4.04 -1.86
CA ILE A 199 -14.79 2.85 -1.46
C ILE A 199 -15.58 1.57 -1.85
N ARG A 200 -16.87 1.51 -1.50
CA ARG A 200 -17.72 0.35 -1.78
C ARG A 200 -17.78 0.03 -3.28
N ARG A 201 -18.00 1.04 -4.12
CA ARG A 201 -18.03 0.87 -5.59
C ARG A 201 -16.69 0.40 -6.16
N ALA A 202 -15.58 0.89 -5.60
CA ALA A 202 -14.25 0.48 -6.03
C ALA A 202 -13.88 -0.94 -5.57
N HIS A 203 -14.37 -1.38 -4.41
CA HIS A 203 -14.27 -2.77 -4.00
C HIS A 203 -15.07 -3.67 -4.93
N GLU A 204 -16.28 -3.27 -5.30
CA GLU A 204 -17.09 -4.02 -6.28
C GLU A 204 -16.36 -4.16 -7.63
N PHE A 205 -15.80 -3.07 -8.16
CA PHE A 205 -14.96 -3.10 -9.36
C PHE A 205 -13.83 -4.14 -9.27
N ILE A 206 -13.10 -4.20 -8.13
CA ILE A 206 -12.02 -5.17 -7.92
C ILE A 206 -12.57 -6.61 -7.86
N LEU A 207 -13.73 -6.80 -7.24
CA LEU A 207 -14.36 -8.10 -7.05
C LEU A 207 -14.97 -8.67 -8.34
N GLU A 208 -15.54 -7.83 -9.21
CA GLU A 208 -15.96 -8.21 -10.56
C GLU A 208 -14.79 -8.78 -11.38
N HIS A 209 -13.60 -8.22 -11.18
CA HIS A 209 -12.36 -8.69 -11.80
C HIS A 209 -11.74 -9.89 -11.07
N ARG A 210 -12.36 -10.41 -10.01
CA ARG A 210 -11.79 -11.47 -9.14
C ARG A 210 -10.32 -11.19 -8.80
N LEU A 211 -9.99 -9.91 -8.62
CA LEU A 211 -8.65 -9.32 -8.41
C LEU A 211 -7.65 -9.39 -9.58
N PHE A 212 -7.80 -10.26 -10.58
CA PHE A 212 -6.80 -10.39 -11.66
C PHE A 212 -7.32 -10.95 -12.99
N LYS A 213 -8.62 -11.22 -13.09
CA LYS A 213 -9.28 -11.75 -14.27
C LYS A 213 -10.11 -10.68 -14.96
N SER A 214 -10.27 -10.79 -16.27
CA SER A 214 -11.24 -9.96 -16.98
C SER A 214 -12.65 -10.34 -16.54
N ASP A 215 -13.43 -9.32 -16.23
CA ASP A 215 -14.89 -9.38 -16.02
C ASP A 215 -15.66 -9.91 -17.25
N LYS A 216 -15.08 -9.81 -18.45
CA LYS A 216 -15.70 -10.26 -19.71
C LYS A 216 -15.29 -11.67 -20.13
N THR A 217 -13.99 -11.99 -20.06
CA THR A 217 -13.47 -13.27 -20.58
C THR A 217 -13.14 -14.29 -19.50
N GLY A 218 -13.00 -13.87 -18.24
CA GLY A 218 -12.52 -14.73 -17.15
C GLY A 218 -11.02 -15.05 -17.20
N GLU A 219 -10.32 -14.61 -18.25
CA GLU A 219 -8.88 -14.80 -18.44
C GLU A 219 -8.06 -13.84 -17.57
N VAL A 220 -6.81 -14.23 -17.27
CA VAL A 220 -5.87 -13.36 -16.55
C VAL A 220 -5.61 -12.08 -17.33
N ILE A 221 -5.86 -10.91 -16.72
CA ILE A 221 -5.72 -9.60 -17.37
C ILE A 221 -4.27 -9.34 -17.79
N LYS A 222 -3.33 -9.58 -16.86
CA LYS A 222 -1.88 -9.46 -17.06
C LYS A 222 -1.15 -10.46 -16.16
N SER A 223 -0.16 -11.15 -16.71
CA SER A 223 0.67 -12.09 -15.95
C SER A 223 1.30 -11.45 -14.70
N ALA A 224 1.79 -10.21 -14.82
CA ALA A 224 2.39 -9.49 -13.70
C ALA A 224 1.45 -9.29 -12.49
N PHE A 225 0.13 -9.41 -12.65
CA PHE A 225 -0.81 -9.31 -11.52
C PHE A 225 -0.76 -10.55 -10.62
N THR A 226 -0.26 -11.68 -11.12
CA THR A 226 -0.10 -12.92 -10.36
C THR A 226 1.29 -13.05 -9.74
N GLU A 227 2.19 -12.08 -9.92
CA GLU A 227 3.56 -12.13 -9.39
C GLU A 227 3.71 -11.20 -8.18
N PHE A 228 3.99 -11.77 -7.00
CA PHE A 228 4.00 -10.99 -5.75
C PHE A 228 5.24 -10.10 -5.63
N SER A 229 4.98 -8.81 -5.38
CA SER A 229 6.02 -7.77 -5.31
C SER A 229 6.03 -7.04 -3.97
N PHE A 230 7.23 -6.68 -3.51
CA PHE A 230 7.40 -5.70 -2.44
C PHE A 230 8.68 -4.87 -2.62
N PRO A 231 8.64 -3.54 -2.42
CA PRO A 231 7.42 -2.74 -2.32
C PRO A 231 6.64 -2.75 -3.64
N PRO A 232 5.30 -2.72 -3.61
CA PRO A 232 4.50 -2.81 -4.83
C PRO A 232 4.56 -1.53 -5.68
N ARG A 233 5.10 -0.42 -5.14
CA ARG A 233 5.15 0.90 -5.79
C ARG A 233 3.73 1.35 -6.18
N TRP A 234 3.51 1.75 -7.43
CA TRP A 234 2.15 2.03 -7.95
C TRP A 234 1.47 0.78 -8.53
N HIS A 235 2.18 -0.35 -8.62
CA HIS A 235 1.66 -1.52 -9.30
C HIS A 235 0.63 -2.27 -8.44
N TRP A 236 -0.20 -3.03 -9.18
CA TRP A 236 -1.17 -3.96 -8.66
C TRP A 236 -0.55 -5.35 -8.75
N ASP A 237 -0.72 -6.11 -7.68
CA ASP A 237 -0.62 -7.56 -7.66
C ASP A 237 -1.75 -8.12 -6.77
N VAL A 238 -2.13 -9.38 -6.98
CA VAL A 238 -3.24 -10.02 -6.27
C VAL A 238 -3.06 -9.97 -4.76
N LEU A 239 -1.83 -10.16 -4.26
CA LEU A 239 -1.56 -10.12 -2.82
C LEU A 239 -1.77 -8.71 -2.25
N ARG A 240 -1.56 -7.64 -3.04
CA ARG A 240 -1.84 -6.26 -2.62
C ARG A 240 -3.34 -6.05 -2.51
N GLY A 241 -4.10 -6.53 -3.50
CA GLY A 241 -5.56 -6.50 -3.46
C GLY A 241 -6.13 -7.24 -2.24
N LEU A 242 -5.67 -8.47 -2.00
CA LEU A 242 -6.11 -9.28 -0.86
C LEU A 242 -5.79 -8.62 0.49
N ASP A 243 -4.57 -8.10 0.67
CA ASP A 243 -4.19 -7.45 1.94
C ASP A 243 -4.94 -6.13 2.17
N HIS A 244 -5.25 -5.39 1.09
CA HIS A 244 -6.11 -4.21 1.15
C HIS A 244 -7.55 -4.57 1.58
N LEU A 245 -8.18 -5.54 0.92
CA LEU A 245 -9.55 -5.95 1.25
C LEU A 245 -9.65 -6.51 2.67
N ARG A 246 -8.63 -7.27 3.11
CA ARG A 246 -8.47 -7.67 4.51
C ARG A 246 -8.40 -6.48 5.46
N ARG A 247 -7.58 -5.46 5.16
CA ARG A 247 -7.46 -4.24 5.97
C ARG A 247 -8.80 -3.52 6.12
N MET A 248 -9.62 -3.55 5.07
CA MET A 248 -10.93 -2.90 5.01
C MET A 248 -12.09 -3.80 5.45
N ASP A 249 -11.79 -4.97 6.04
CA ASP A 249 -12.78 -5.95 6.53
C ASP A 249 -13.74 -6.48 5.44
N VAL A 250 -13.31 -6.48 4.16
CA VAL A 250 -14.14 -6.94 3.05
C VAL A 250 -14.01 -8.45 2.86
N ARG A 251 -15.14 -9.16 2.91
CA ARG A 251 -15.25 -10.59 2.63
C ARG A 251 -16.24 -10.81 1.50
N ASP A 252 -15.84 -11.64 0.54
CA ASP A 252 -16.66 -11.97 -0.62
C ASP A 252 -16.20 -13.33 -1.19
N GLU A 253 -17.13 -14.13 -1.70
CA GLU A 253 -16.83 -15.44 -2.29
C GLU A 253 -15.98 -15.35 -3.55
N ARG A 254 -16.04 -14.22 -4.28
CA ARG A 254 -15.25 -13.96 -5.50
C ARG A 254 -13.75 -13.86 -5.23
N LEU A 255 -13.35 -13.78 -3.96
CA LEU A 255 -11.95 -13.82 -3.54
C LEU A 255 -11.31 -15.21 -3.64
N GLN A 256 -12.11 -16.28 -3.79
CA GLN A 256 -11.60 -17.65 -3.73
C GLN A 256 -10.51 -17.93 -4.76
N ASP A 257 -10.65 -17.42 -5.99
CA ASP A 257 -9.64 -17.61 -7.04
C ASP A 257 -8.29 -16.99 -6.67
N ALA A 258 -8.34 -15.79 -6.08
CA ALA A 258 -7.15 -15.08 -5.61
C ALA A 258 -6.51 -15.76 -4.39
N ILE A 259 -7.33 -16.29 -3.48
CA ILE A 259 -6.86 -17.08 -2.32
C ILE A 259 -6.22 -18.39 -2.79
N ASN A 260 -6.81 -19.08 -3.77
CA ASN A 260 -6.24 -20.30 -4.35
C ASN A 260 -4.88 -20.02 -5.01
N LEU A 261 -4.76 -18.90 -5.73
CA LEU A 261 -3.47 -18.44 -6.28
C LEU A 261 -2.45 -18.14 -5.18
N LEU A 262 -2.87 -17.53 -4.08
CA LEU A 262 -2.00 -17.28 -2.92
C LEU A 262 -1.48 -18.60 -2.32
N LEU A 263 -2.37 -19.56 -2.09
CA LEU A 263 -2.04 -20.87 -1.53
C LEU A 263 -1.12 -21.67 -2.46
N SER A 264 -1.35 -21.67 -3.77
CA SER A 264 -0.51 -22.40 -4.73
C SER A 264 0.92 -21.88 -4.82
N LYS A 265 1.15 -20.64 -4.37
CA LYS A 265 2.48 -20.01 -4.32
C LYS A 265 3.19 -20.19 -2.97
N ARG A 266 2.56 -20.83 -1.99
CA ARG A 266 3.21 -21.16 -0.72
C ARG A 266 4.29 -22.22 -0.98
N SER A 267 5.53 -21.89 -0.63
CA SER A 267 6.64 -22.85 -0.71
C SER A 267 6.50 -23.93 0.37
N PRO A 268 7.17 -25.10 0.23
CA PRO A 268 7.08 -26.17 1.23
C PRO A 268 7.50 -25.76 2.64
N ASP A 269 8.34 -24.73 2.77
CA ASP A 269 8.74 -24.14 4.05
C ASP A 269 7.73 -23.11 4.61
N GLY A 270 6.54 -23.03 4.01
CA GLY A 270 5.46 -22.13 4.43
C GLY A 270 5.64 -20.66 4.02
N ARG A 271 6.67 -20.32 3.23
CA ARG A 271 7.02 -18.93 2.85
C ARG A 271 6.60 -18.58 1.42
N TRP A 272 6.59 -17.29 1.11
CA TRP A 272 6.35 -16.76 -0.24
C TRP A 272 7.56 -16.02 -0.77
N LYS A 273 7.81 -16.13 -2.07
CA LYS A 273 8.95 -15.51 -2.74
C LYS A 273 8.68 -14.04 -3.08
N LEU A 274 9.75 -13.27 -3.27
CA LEU A 274 9.70 -12.01 -4.03
C LEU A 274 9.75 -12.35 -5.52
N GLU A 275 8.60 -12.47 -6.17
CA GLU A 275 8.51 -12.96 -7.56
C GLU A 275 8.79 -11.85 -8.58
N ASN A 276 8.29 -10.65 -8.32
CA ASN A 276 8.44 -9.51 -9.21
C ASN A 276 9.18 -8.35 -8.53
N HIS A 277 10.24 -7.87 -9.19
CA HIS A 277 11.02 -6.71 -8.80
C HIS A 277 10.87 -5.61 -9.84
N HIS A 278 10.30 -4.48 -9.42
CA HIS A 278 10.05 -3.33 -10.30
C HIS A 278 11.36 -2.58 -10.58
N LYS A 279 11.87 -2.69 -11.82
CA LYS A 279 13.10 -2.02 -12.25
C LYS A 279 13.07 -0.51 -11.98
N GLY A 280 14.21 0.04 -11.56
CA GLY A 280 14.38 1.47 -11.32
C GLY A 280 15.56 1.75 -10.39
N LYS A 281 15.83 3.03 -10.11
CA LYS A 281 16.86 3.42 -9.14
C LYS A 281 16.35 3.12 -7.73
N GLU A 282 17.19 2.49 -6.91
CA GLU A 282 16.91 2.16 -5.51
C GLU A 282 18.09 2.58 -4.65
N PHE A 283 17.85 2.98 -3.40
CA PHE A 283 18.94 3.28 -2.44
C PHE A 283 19.70 2.01 -2.06
N PHE A 284 18.95 0.94 -1.79
CA PHE A 284 19.44 -0.39 -1.48
C PHE A 284 18.34 -1.43 -1.72
N LYS A 285 18.74 -2.71 -1.82
CA LYS A 285 17.79 -3.83 -1.97
C LYS A 285 17.31 -4.28 -0.60
N LEU A 286 16.00 -4.30 -0.38
CA LEU A 286 15.41 -4.85 0.86
C LEU A 286 15.59 -6.37 0.90
N GLU A 287 15.21 -7.04 -0.19
CA GLU A 287 15.18 -8.49 -0.32
C GLU A 287 15.73 -8.90 -1.69
N ARG A 288 16.05 -10.19 -1.85
CA ARG A 288 16.59 -10.74 -3.09
C ARG A 288 15.44 -11.31 -3.94
N PRO A 289 15.26 -10.87 -5.21
CA PRO A 289 14.27 -11.46 -6.11
C PRO A 289 14.45 -12.97 -6.25
N GLY A 290 13.34 -13.70 -6.33
CA GLY A 290 13.28 -15.17 -6.39
C GLY A 290 13.50 -15.89 -5.05
N GLN A 291 13.93 -15.20 -4.00
CA GLN A 291 14.13 -15.77 -2.66
C GLN A 291 12.89 -15.59 -1.77
N PRO A 292 12.75 -16.36 -0.68
CA PRO A 292 11.72 -16.10 0.34
C PRO A 292 11.73 -14.65 0.81
N SER A 293 10.55 -14.02 0.77
CA SER A 293 10.30 -12.62 1.12
C SER A 293 9.57 -12.55 2.45
N ARG A 294 10.13 -11.82 3.42
CA ARG A 294 9.46 -11.59 4.71
C ARG A 294 8.22 -10.73 4.51
N TRP A 295 8.27 -9.75 3.62
CA TRP A 295 7.11 -8.90 3.31
C TRP A 295 5.96 -9.66 2.67
N ASN A 296 6.22 -10.45 1.63
CA ASN A 296 5.16 -11.23 0.99
C ASN A 296 4.65 -12.32 1.93
N THR A 297 5.53 -12.96 2.72
CA THR A 297 5.11 -13.96 3.70
C THR A 297 4.23 -13.33 4.80
N LEU A 298 4.60 -12.18 5.37
CA LEU A 298 3.78 -11.46 6.35
C LEU A 298 2.39 -11.12 5.78
N ARG A 299 2.34 -10.54 4.58
CA ARG A 299 1.07 -10.18 3.89
C ARG A 299 0.22 -11.43 3.62
N ALA A 300 0.83 -12.51 3.14
CA ALA A 300 0.16 -13.77 2.87
C ALA A 300 -0.44 -14.37 4.15
N LEU A 301 0.32 -14.41 5.24
CA LEU A 301 -0.17 -14.91 6.53
C LEU A 301 -1.34 -14.09 7.06
N ARG A 302 -1.28 -12.76 6.99
CA ARG A 302 -2.42 -11.89 7.37
C ARG A 302 -3.69 -12.23 6.59
N VAL A 303 -3.56 -12.40 5.27
CA VAL A 303 -4.67 -12.74 4.39
C VAL A 303 -5.26 -14.09 4.78
N LEU A 304 -4.44 -15.15 4.85
CA LEU A 304 -4.93 -16.50 5.12
C LEU A 304 -5.55 -16.64 6.52
N ILE A 305 -4.93 -16.04 7.55
CA ILE A 305 -5.48 -16.02 8.91
C ILE A 305 -6.85 -15.33 8.93
N TYR A 306 -6.97 -14.18 8.26
CA TYR A 306 -8.21 -13.42 8.25
C TYR A 306 -9.33 -14.14 7.50
N PHE A 307 -9.07 -14.69 6.32
CA PHE A 307 -10.06 -15.41 5.53
C PHE A 307 -10.32 -16.85 6.04
N LYS A 308 -9.65 -17.27 7.12
CA LYS A 308 -9.77 -18.60 7.76
C LYS A 308 -9.50 -19.75 6.79
N THR A 309 -8.45 -19.60 5.99
CA THR A 309 -8.00 -20.62 5.03
C THR A 309 -6.72 -21.31 5.46
#